data_AF-A0A918RII9-F1
#
_entry.id   AF-A0A918RII9-F1
#
_cell.length_a   1.000
_cell.length_b   1.000
_cell.length_c   1.000
_cell.angle_alpha   90.00
_cell.angle_beta   90.00
_cell.angle_gamma   90.00
#
_symmetry.space_group_name_H-M   'P 1'
#
loop_
_entity.id
_entity.type
_entity.pdbx_description
1 polymer ?
#
loop_
_entity_poly.entity_id
_entity_poly.type
_entity_poly.pdbx_seq_one_letter_code
_entity_poly.pdbx_strand_id
1 'polypeptide(L)'
;MRQCATLCDTCIYRPGNRARLAPGRVQEMTRAAIATEEHVICHATIGTPAPAICAGFARHPIGQLRSLALRMVRVGAVRLQLVNPPSKEG
;
A
#
# COMPACT_ATOMS: atom_id res chain seq x y z
N MET A 1 -1.36 7.38 -11.13
CA MET A 1 -1.45 6.49 -9.96
C MET A 1 -0.68 7.12 -8.80
N ARG A 2 -1.24 7.12 -7.58
CA ARG A 2 -0.56 7.66 -6.38
C ARG A 2 -0.01 6.51 -5.53
N GLN A 3 1.20 6.66 -5.01
CA GLN A 3 1.81 5.72 -4.08
C GLN A 3 2.53 6.48 -2.97
N CYS A 4 2.43 6.03 -1.73
CA CYS A 4 3.24 6.63 -0.68
C CYS A 4 4.74 6.34 -0.93
N ALA A 5 5.58 7.35 -0.76
CA ALA A 5 7.03 7.23 -0.90
C ALA A 5 7.65 6.42 0.25
N THR A 6 7.07 6.53 1.44
CA THR A 6 7.55 5.92 2.68
C THR A 6 6.42 5.17 3.42
N LEU A 7 6.79 4.32 4.37
CA LEU A 7 5.82 3.64 5.23
C LEU A 7 5.22 4.68 6.21
N CYS A 8 3.89 4.76 6.32
CA CYS A 8 3.25 5.60 7.34
C CYS A 8 3.45 5.03 8.77
N ASP A 9 3.12 5.81 9.79
CA ASP A 9 3.35 5.43 11.20
C ASP A 9 2.56 4.18 11.63
N THR A 10 1.34 4.03 11.10
CA THR A 10 0.45 2.88 11.35
C THR A 10 0.53 1.82 10.25
N CYS A 11 1.63 1.78 9.49
CA CYS A 11 1.78 0.85 8.38
C CYS A 11 1.79 -0.62 8.85
N ILE A 12 0.98 -1.46 8.21
CA ILE A 12 0.84 -2.90 8.53
C ILE A 12 2.05 -3.74 8.14
N TYR A 13 2.93 -3.19 7.30
CA TYR A 13 4.18 -3.83 6.89
C TYR A 13 5.37 -3.42 7.79
N ARG A 14 5.16 -2.53 8.77
CA ARG A 14 6.17 -2.26 9.80
C ARG A 14 6.17 -3.37 10.87
N PRO A 15 7.32 -3.69 11.47
CA PRO A 15 7.37 -4.54 12.65
C PRO A 15 6.53 -3.97 13.82
N GLY A 16 6.01 -4.89 14.65
CA GLY A 16 5.33 -4.55 15.90
C GLY A 16 3.82 -4.27 15.80
N ASN A 17 3.14 -4.72 14.73
CA ASN A 17 1.68 -4.64 14.58
C ASN A 17 1.10 -3.25 14.91
N ARG A 18 1.65 -2.21 14.28
CA ARG A 18 1.33 -0.79 14.58
C ARG A 18 -0.16 -0.44 14.40
N ALA A 19 -0.89 -1.22 13.61
CA ALA A 19 -2.32 -1.06 13.38
C ALA A 19 -3.20 -1.95 14.29
N ARG A 20 -2.62 -2.68 15.25
CA ARG A 20 -3.32 -3.58 16.19
C ARG A 20 -4.27 -4.58 15.50
N LEU A 21 -3.80 -5.18 14.40
CA LEU A 21 -4.57 -6.16 13.66
C LEU A 21 -4.54 -7.53 14.34
N ALA A 22 -5.56 -8.34 14.09
CA ALA A 22 -5.57 -9.74 14.50
C ALA A 22 -4.38 -10.50 13.88
N PRO A 23 -3.85 -11.54 14.55
CA PRO A 23 -2.81 -12.41 13.98
C PRO A 23 -3.20 -12.92 12.59
N GLY A 24 -2.27 -12.92 11.64
CA GLY A 24 -2.51 -13.40 10.28
C GLY A 24 -3.25 -12.43 9.35
N ARG A 25 -3.84 -11.34 9.87
CA ARG A 25 -4.67 -10.42 9.08
C ARG A 25 -3.88 -9.72 7.97
N VAL A 26 -2.62 -9.36 8.20
CA VAL A 26 -1.77 -8.71 7.18
C VAL A 26 -1.51 -9.67 6.01
N GLN A 27 -1.25 -10.93 6.31
CA GLN A 27 -1.02 -11.97 5.31
C GLN A 27 -2.30 -12.22 4.51
N GLU A 28 -3.45 -12.31 5.18
CA GLU A 28 -4.76 -12.46 4.54
C GLU A 28 -5.05 -11.31 3.57
N MET A 29 -4.95 -10.06 4.02
CA MET A 29 -5.17 -8.87 3.18
C MET A 29 -4.21 -8.82 1.99
N THR A 30 -2.93 -9.17 2.21
CA THR A 30 -1.93 -9.19 1.15
C THR A 30 -2.23 -10.27 0.12
N ARG A 31 -2.64 -11.47 0.55
CA ARG A 31 -3.04 -12.57 -0.35
C ARG A 31 -4.28 -12.21 -1.15
N ALA A 32 -5.29 -11.62 -0.51
CA ALA A 32 -6.50 -11.18 -1.20
C ALA A 32 -6.17 -10.19 -2.32
N ALA A 33 -5.41 -9.13 -2.01
CA ALA A 33 -5.00 -8.14 -3.01
C ALA A 33 -4.15 -8.75 -4.15
N ILE A 34 -3.31 -9.75 -3.85
CA ILE A 34 -2.53 -10.47 -4.87
C ILE A 34 -3.43 -11.31 -5.78
N ALA A 35 -4.41 -12.01 -5.21
CA ALA A 35 -5.31 -12.89 -5.94
C ALA A 35 -6.20 -12.12 -6.91
N THR A 36 -6.63 -10.92 -6.53
CA THR A 36 -7.49 -10.04 -7.33
C THR A 36 -6.71 -9.04 -8.20
N GLU A 37 -5.36 -9.10 -8.21
CA GLU A 37 -4.49 -8.14 -8.90
C GLU A 37 -4.66 -6.68 -8.44
N GLU A 38 -5.19 -6.47 -7.25
CA GLU A 38 -5.40 -5.18 -6.61
C GLU A 38 -4.13 -4.71 -5.87
N HIS A 39 -4.31 -3.79 -4.91
CA HIS A 39 -3.25 -3.31 -4.04
C HIS A 39 -3.80 -2.91 -2.68
N VAL A 40 -2.93 -2.93 -1.66
CA VAL A 40 -3.27 -2.39 -0.34
C VAL A 40 -3.13 -0.86 -0.38
N ILE A 41 -4.18 -0.17 0.05
CA ILE A 41 -4.21 1.30 0.19
C ILE A 41 -3.42 1.71 1.45
N CYS A 42 -2.72 2.83 1.39
CA CYS A 42 -2.02 3.39 2.55
C CYS A 42 -3.02 3.87 3.60
N HIS A 43 -2.88 3.37 4.83
CA HIS A 43 -3.71 3.75 5.98
C HIS A 43 -3.74 5.25 6.29
N ALA A 44 -2.63 5.95 6.05
CA ALA A 44 -2.57 7.40 6.26
C ALA A 44 -3.41 8.17 5.24
N THR A 45 -3.72 7.57 4.09
CA THR A 45 -4.46 8.22 3.00
C THR A 45 -5.91 7.74 2.88
N ILE A 46 -6.34 6.81 3.75
CA ILE A 46 -7.75 6.40 3.83
C ILE A 46 -8.60 7.63 4.21
N GLY A 47 -9.71 7.84 3.50
CA GLY A 47 -10.60 8.98 3.71
C GLY A 47 -10.14 10.28 3.05
N THR A 48 -8.95 10.31 2.44
CA THR A 48 -8.55 11.44 1.58
C THR A 48 -9.24 11.34 0.21
N PRO A 49 -9.43 12.46 -0.53
CA PRO A 49 -10.03 12.42 -1.87
C PRO A 49 -9.27 11.57 -2.89
N ALA A 50 -8.00 11.28 -2.63
CA ALA A 50 -7.13 10.54 -3.54
C ALA A 50 -6.21 9.59 -2.75
N PRO A 51 -6.73 8.43 -2.29
CA PRO A 51 -5.94 7.44 -1.56
C PRO A 51 -4.75 6.97 -2.40
N ALA A 52 -3.65 6.65 -1.72
CA ALA A 52 -2.42 6.20 -2.36
C ALA A 52 -2.16 4.72 -2.08
N ILE A 53 -1.48 4.04 -3.00
CA ILE A 53 -0.96 2.69 -2.78
C ILE A 53 0.01 2.71 -1.59
N CYS A 54 -0.11 1.72 -0.71
CA CYS A 54 0.80 1.52 0.41
C CYS A 54 2.23 1.26 -0.06
N ALA A 55 3.19 2.03 0.47
CA ALA A 55 4.61 1.84 0.19
C ALA A 55 5.11 0.43 0.56
N GLY A 56 4.56 -0.16 1.64
CA GLY A 56 4.93 -1.52 2.07
C GLY A 56 4.47 -2.59 1.09
N PHE A 57 3.23 -2.49 0.59
CA PHE A 57 2.73 -3.40 -0.44
C PHE A 57 3.46 -3.22 -1.77
N ALA A 58 3.76 -1.97 -2.15
CA ALA A 58 4.53 -1.67 -3.37
C ALA A 58 5.97 -2.18 -3.33
N ARG A 59 6.52 -2.46 -2.14
CA ARG A 59 7.84 -3.09 -1.95
C ARG A 59 7.73 -4.60 -1.69
N HIS A 60 6.52 -5.12 -1.49
CA HIS A 60 6.30 -6.54 -1.24
C HIS A 60 6.68 -7.34 -2.49
N PRO A 61 7.52 -8.39 -2.38
CA PRO A 61 8.13 -9.05 -3.54
C PRO A 61 7.10 -9.59 -4.53
N ILE A 62 5.99 -10.14 -4.03
CA ILE A 62 4.89 -10.65 -4.86
C ILE A 62 3.87 -9.54 -5.18
N GLY A 63 3.63 -8.63 -4.22
CA GLY A 63 2.58 -7.61 -4.33
C GLY A 63 2.85 -6.64 -5.48
N GLN A 64 4.11 -6.21 -5.60
CA GLN A 64 4.56 -5.29 -6.66
C GLN A 64 4.48 -5.89 -8.08
N LEU A 65 4.48 -7.22 -8.19
CA LEU A 65 4.43 -7.93 -9.48
C LEU A 65 2.99 -8.24 -9.89
N ARG A 66 2.13 -8.54 -8.93
CA ARG A 66 0.74 -8.95 -9.19
C ARG A 66 -0.21 -7.78 -9.38
N SER A 67 0.01 -6.68 -8.66
CA SER A 67 -0.84 -5.49 -8.76
C SER A 67 -0.89 -4.93 -10.19
N LEU A 68 -2.09 -4.86 -10.76
CA LEU A 68 -2.33 -4.30 -12.09
C LEU A 68 -1.88 -2.84 -12.15
N ALA A 69 -2.24 -2.04 -11.14
CA ALA A 69 -1.84 -0.64 -11.01
C ALA A 69 -0.32 -0.44 -11.10
N LEU A 70 0.45 -1.25 -10.35
CA LEU A 70 1.91 -1.15 -10.34
C LEU A 70 2.54 -1.69 -11.63
N ARG A 71 1.94 -2.69 -12.27
CA ARG A 71 2.36 -3.14 -13.61
C ARG A 71 2.13 -2.08 -14.67
N MET A 72 0.99 -1.41 -14.66
CA MET A 72 0.68 -0.30 -15.59
C MET A 72 1.66 0.87 -15.41
N VAL A 73 2.06 1.15 -14.17
CA VAL A 73 3.15 2.09 -13.89
C VAL A 73 4.48 1.62 -14.48
N ARG A 74 4.85 0.35 -14.26
CA ARG A 74 6.12 -0.22 -14.72
C ARG A 74 6.29 -0.18 -16.24
N VAL A 75 5.20 -0.38 -16.99
CA VAL A 75 5.22 -0.32 -18.47
C VAL A 75 5.01 1.10 -19.02
N GLY A 76 4.93 2.12 -18.16
CA GLY A 76 4.76 3.52 -18.57
C GLY A 76 3.35 3.89 -19.02
N ALA A 77 2.37 2.98 -18.94
CA ALA A 77 0.97 3.26 -19.30
C ALA A 77 0.29 4.23 -18.33
N VAL A 78 0.76 4.31 -17.09
CA VAL A 78 0.25 5.25 -16.08
C VAL A 78 1.41 5.94 -15.36
N ARG A 79 1.36 7.28 -15.26
CA ARG A 79 2.34 8.04 -14.48
C ARG A 79 2.20 7.76 -12.98
N LEU A 80 3.32 7.46 -12.33
CA LEU A 80 3.41 7.36 -10.88
C LEU A 80 3.63 8.75 -10.26
N GLN A 81 2.83 9.07 -9.25
CA GLN A 81 3.06 10.18 -8.34
C GLN A 81 3.40 9.61 -6.97
N LEU A 82 4.66 9.80 -6.56
CA LEU A 82 5.06 9.53 -5.19
C LEU A 82 4.56 10.65 -4.29
N VAL A 83 3.93 10.30 -3.17
CA VAL A 83 3.41 11.24 -2.18
C VAL A 83 3.94 10.89 -0.80
N ASN A 84 4.17 11.88 0.05
CA ASN A 84 4.47 11.60 1.45
C ASN A 84 3.17 11.15 2.14
N PRO A 85 3.20 10.09 2.97
CA PRO A 85 2.06 9.79 3.81
C PRO A 85 1.81 11.00 4.72
N PRO A 86 0.56 11.46 4.87
CA PRO A 86 0.27 12.51 5.84
C PRO A 86 0.61 11.98 7.23
N SER A 87 1.23 12.84 8.04
CA SER A 87 1.39 12.59 9.47
C SER A 87 -0.01 12.47 10.07
N LYS A 88 -0.26 11.44 10.87
CA LYS A 88 -1.42 11.47 11.75
C LYS A 88 -0.99 12.29 12.96
N GLU A 89 -1.23 13.60 12.94
CA GLU A 89 -1.21 14.37 14.18
C GLU A 89 -2.24 13.72 15.13
N GLY A 90 -1.82 13.55 16.39
CA GLY A 90 -2.46 12.69 17.39
C GLY A 90 -3.86 13.13 17.80
#